data_AF-A0A2V7M174-F1
#
_entry.id   AF-A0A2V7M174-F1
#
_cell.length_a   1.000
_cell.length_b   1.000
_cell.length_c   1.000
_cell.angle_alpha   90.00
_cell.angle_beta   90.00
_cell.angle_gamma   90.00
#
_symmetry.space_group_name_H-M   'P 1'
#
loop_
_entity.id
_entity.type
_entity.pdbx_description
1 polymer ?
#
loop_
_entity_poly.entity_id
_entity_poly.type
_entity_poly.pdbx_seq_one_letter_code
_entity_poly.pdbx_strand_id
1 'polypeptide(L)'
;MAHAAPRARGPARRSGIRAHAVFGDGSEVVVALEGVVDVKHECRRLSEEFDRLEKQLGSLAARLTNESFVSRAPQDVVAKEREKEKAWRDQRDVLANKLKSLGCS
;
A
#
# COMPACT_ATOMS: atom_id res chain seq x y z
N MET A 1 44.82 11.63 42.05
CA MET A 1 43.44 11.09 41.96
C MET A 1 42.81 11.70 40.72
N ALA A 2 42.63 10.93 39.64
CA ALA A 2 42.11 11.44 38.38
C ALA A 2 40.57 11.37 38.39
N HIS A 3 39.92 12.52 38.32
CA HIS A 3 38.47 12.62 38.13
C HIS A 3 38.14 12.32 36.66
N ALA A 4 37.49 11.18 36.41
CA ALA A 4 36.90 10.88 35.12
C ALA A 4 35.45 11.39 35.10
N ALA A 5 35.15 12.32 34.19
CA ALA A 5 33.77 12.75 33.92
C ALA A 5 32.97 11.65 33.19
N PRO A 6 31.66 11.50 33.43
CA PRO A 6 30.87 10.50 32.74
C PRO A 6 30.62 10.93 31.29
N ARG A 7 31.03 10.07 30.34
CA ARG A 7 30.65 10.22 28.93
C ARG A 7 29.15 9.95 28.80
N ALA A 8 28.38 10.98 28.42
CA ALA A 8 26.99 10.83 28.04
C ALA A 8 26.89 9.87 26.84
N ARG A 9 26.23 8.74 27.03
CA ARG A 9 25.92 7.77 25.97
C ARG A 9 24.78 8.38 25.15
N GLY A 10 25.09 8.92 23.97
CA GLY A 10 24.07 9.37 23.02
C GLY A 10 23.10 8.23 22.67
N PRO A 11 21.83 8.54 22.37
CA PRO A 11 20.83 7.49 22.13
C PRO A 11 21.27 6.62 20.95
N ALA A 12 21.29 5.32 21.19
CA ALA A 12 21.61 4.32 20.18
C ALA A 12 20.76 4.56 18.93
N ARG A 13 21.40 4.64 17.77
CA ARG A 13 20.75 4.87 16.48
C ARG A 13 19.86 3.66 16.17
N ARG A 14 18.59 3.72 16.56
CA ARG A 14 17.60 2.67 16.24
C ARG A 14 17.18 2.78 14.77
N SER A 15 17.12 1.64 14.11
CA SER A 15 16.80 1.49 12.69
C SER A 15 15.28 1.35 12.51
N GLY A 16 14.54 2.45 12.67
CA GLY A 16 13.08 2.50 12.51
C GLY A 16 12.61 3.45 11.42
N ILE A 17 11.35 3.28 10.98
CA ILE A 17 10.66 4.19 10.04
C ILE A 17 10.57 5.59 10.68
N ARG A 18 10.89 6.63 9.90
CA ARG A 18 10.87 8.03 10.33
C ARG A 18 10.14 8.89 9.30
N ALA A 19 9.30 9.81 9.77
CA ALA A 19 8.82 10.92 8.96
C ALA A 19 9.82 12.09 9.09
N HIS A 20 10.11 12.77 7.99
CA HIS A 20 11.05 13.90 7.93
C HIS A 20 10.36 15.07 7.22
N ALA A 21 10.45 16.26 7.79
CA ALA A 21 9.95 17.50 7.21
C ALA A 21 11.02 18.58 7.28
N VAL A 22 11.18 19.34 6.19
CA VAL A 22 12.12 20.45 6.07
C VAL A 22 11.34 21.73 5.84
N PHE A 23 11.65 22.77 6.60
CA PHE A 23 11.02 24.08 6.50
C PHE A 23 11.87 25.04 5.67
N GLY A 24 11.26 26.11 5.16
CA GLY A 24 11.93 27.07 4.28
C GLY A 24 13.09 27.85 4.93
N ASP A 25 13.17 27.86 6.26
CA ASP A 25 14.26 28.43 7.05
C ASP A 25 15.42 27.42 7.28
N GLY A 26 15.32 26.22 6.70
CA GLY A 26 16.31 25.16 6.84
C GLY A 26 16.18 24.35 8.14
N SER A 27 15.19 24.63 8.99
CA SER A 27 14.91 23.78 10.13
C SER A 27 14.32 22.43 9.70
N GLU A 28 14.56 21.38 10.48
CA GLU A 28 14.10 20.02 10.19
C GLU A 28 13.40 19.39 11.40
N VAL A 29 12.33 18.64 11.14
CA VAL A 29 11.65 17.81 12.14
C VAL A 29 11.69 16.36 11.70
N VAL A 30 12.11 15.48 12.62
CA VAL A 30 12.15 14.04 12.42
C VAL A 30 11.30 13.35 13.47
N VAL A 31 10.23 12.67 13.04
CA VAL A 31 9.35 11.91 13.92
C VAL A 31 9.69 10.43 13.81
N ALA A 32 10.08 9.82 14.93
CA ALA A 32 10.20 8.37 15.01
C ALA A 32 8.81 7.73 15.03
N LEU A 33 8.51 6.89 14.03
CA LEU A 33 7.23 6.19 13.91
C LEU A 33 7.28 4.76 14.49
N GLU A 34 8.43 4.36 15.04
CA GLU A 34 8.64 3.05 15.65
C GLU A 34 7.68 2.85 16.83
N GLY A 35 6.81 1.84 16.74
CA GLY A 35 5.80 1.52 17.77
C GLY A 35 4.46 2.28 17.66
N VAL A 36 4.31 3.22 16.71
CA VAL A 36 3.06 3.97 16.49
C VAL A 36 2.25 3.38 15.34
N VAL A 37 2.91 2.80 14.33
CA VAL A 37 2.28 2.21 13.15
C VAL A 37 2.69 0.75 13.01
N ASP A 38 1.72 -0.18 13.08
CA ASP A 38 1.96 -1.58 12.73
C ASP A 38 1.88 -1.75 11.20
N VAL A 39 3.00 -1.44 10.54
CA VAL A 39 3.13 -1.58 9.08
C VAL A 39 2.94 -3.03 8.65
N LYS A 40 3.35 -4.01 9.45
CA LYS A 40 3.18 -5.43 9.11
C LYS A 40 1.70 -5.81 9.08
N HIS A 41 0.93 -5.37 10.07
CA HIS A 41 -0.50 -5.57 10.11
C HIS A 41 -1.20 -4.90 8.92
N GLU A 42 -0.85 -3.64 8.63
CA GLU A 42 -1.43 -2.91 7.49
C GLU A 42 -1.06 -3.55 6.15
N CYS A 43 0.20 -3.99 5.97
CA CYS A 43 0.62 -4.77 4.80
C CYS A 43 -0.26 -6.00 4.63
N ARG A 44 -0.44 -6.80 5.71
CA ARG A 44 -1.27 -8.01 5.65
C ARG A 44 -2.71 -7.70 5.24
N ARG A 45 -3.33 -6.70 5.87
CA ARG A 45 -4.72 -6.30 5.57
C ARG A 45 -4.87 -5.87 4.10
N LEU A 46 -3.96 -5.02 3.61
CA LEU A 46 -3.96 -4.54 2.23
C LEU A 46 -3.69 -5.66 1.22
N SER A 47 -2.77 -6.59 1.52
CA SER A 47 -2.50 -7.76 0.68
C SER A 47 -3.71 -8.68 0.59
N GLU A 48 -4.40 -8.95 1.70
CA GLU A 48 -5.64 -9.75 1.67
C GLU A 48 -6.74 -9.09 0.82
N GLU A 49 -6.86 -7.77 0.89
CA GLU A 49 -7.81 -7.01 0.07
C GLU A 49 -7.44 -7.05 -1.42
N PHE A 50 -6.15 -6.86 -1.72
CA PHE A 50 -5.60 -6.96 -3.07
C PHE A 50 -5.85 -8.35 -3.67
N ASP A 51 -5.56 -9.42 -2.94
CA ASP A 51 -5.73 -10.80 -3.41
C ASP A 51 -7.19 -11.15 -3.66
N ARG A 52 -8.11 -10.63 -2.84
CA ARG A 52 -9.56 -10.80 -3.07
C ARG A 52 -9.98 -10.12 -4.36
N LEU A 53 -9.50 -8.90 -4.60
CA LEU A 53 -9.83 -8.12 -5.78
C LEU A 53 -9.23 -8.73 -7.06
N GLU A 54 -8.00 -9.24 -7.00
CA GLU A 54 -7.36 -9.96 -8.11
C GLU A 54 -8.14 -11.24 -8.49
N LYS A 55 -8.62 -12.02 -7.51
CA LYS A 55 -9.49 -13.19 -7.78
C LYS A 55 -10.81 -12.80 -8.46
N GLN A 56 -11.43 -11.73 -7.97
CA GLN A 56 -12.67 -11.19 -8.55
C GLN A 56 -12.43 -10.70 -9.99
N LEU A 57 -11.36 -9.94 -10.23
CA LEU A 57 -10.94 -9.50 -11.55
C LEU A 57 -10.67 -10.67 -12.49
N GLY A 58 -9.99 -11.73 -12.01
CA GLY A 58 -9.74 -12.93 -12.81
C GLY A 58 -11.04 -13.58 -13.30
N SER A 59 -12.02 -13.74 -12.42
CA SER A 59 -13.33 -14.30 -12.81
C SER A 59 -14.09 -13.40 -13.79
N LEU A 60 -14.05 -12.09 -13.59
CA LEU A 60 -14.75 -11.11 -14.43
C LEU A 60 -14.10 -11.00 -15.82
N ALA A 61 -12.78 -10.94 -15.87
CA ALA A 61 -12.01 -10.92 -17.11
C ALA A 61 -12.26 -12.20 -17.92
N ALA A 62 -12.23 -13.38 -17.29
CA ALA A 62 -12.53 -14.64 -17.96
C ALA A 62 -13.94 -14.68 -18.58
N ARG A 63 -14.94 -14.10 -17.88
CA ARG A 63 -16.29 -13.94 -18.40
C ARG A 63 -16.34 -12.99 -19.60
N LEU A 64 -15.63 -11.86 -19.53
CA LEU A 64 -15.57 -10.84 -20.58
C LEU A 64 -14.73 -11.24 -21.81
N THR A 65 -13.83 -12.22 -21.68
CA THR A 65 -13.11 -12.84 -22.81
C THR A 65 -13.88 -14.00 -23.44
N ASN A 66 -14.94 -14.48 -22.79
CA ASN A 66 -15.77 -15.55 -23.34
C ASN A 66 -16.70 -14.99 -24.44
N GLU A 67 -16.40 -15.31 -25.70
CA GLU A 67 -17.15 -14.84 -26.87
C GLU A 67 -18.65 -15.22 -26.82
N SER A 68 -19.00 -16.38 -26.26
CA SER A 68 -20.39 -16.80 -26.10
C SER A 68 -21.15 -15.87 -25.16
N PHE A 69 -20.51 -15.40 -24.09
CA PHE A 69 -21.10 -14.40 -23.21
C PHE A 69 -21.23 -13.05 -23.90
N VAL A 70 -20.15 -12.55 -24.51
CA VAL A 70 -20.10 -11.21 -25.13
C VAL A 70 -21.08 -11.09 -26.30
N SER A 71 -21.26 -12.15 -27.09
CA SER A 71 -22.15 -12.14 -28.25
C SER A 71 -23.63 -12.34 -27.91
N ARG A 72 -23.94 -12.99 -26.78
CA ARG A 72 -25.33 -13.36 -26.42
C ARG A 72 -25.92 -12.49 -25.33
N ALA A 73 -25.10 -11.89 -24.47
CA ALA A 73 -25.58 -11.02 -23.41
C ALA A 73 -26.07 -9.67 -23.96
N PRO A 74 -27.08 -9.04 -23.33
CA PRO A 74 -27.47 -7.67 -23.65
C PRO A 74 -26.28 -6.70 -23.59
N GLN A 75 -26.24 -5.74 -24.51
CA GLN A 75 -25.13 -4.80 -24.60
C GLN A 75 -24.92 -3.99 -23.32
N ASP A 76 -25.99 -3.61 -22.63
CA ASP A 76 -25.92 -2.86 -21.37
C ASP A 76 -25.30 -3.70 -20.24
N VAL A 77 -25.55 -5.01 -20.23
CA VAL A 77 -24.93 -5.94 -19.27
C VAL A 77 -23.44 -6.06 -19.55
N VAL A 78 -23.03 -6.24 -20.81
CA VAL A 78 -21.60 -6.32 -21.17
C VAL A 78 -20.89 -5.00 -20.85
N ALA A 79 -21.52 -3.85 -21.13
CA ALA A 79 -20.97 -2.54 -20.82
C ALA A 79 -20.76 -2.36 -19.31
N LYS A 80 -21.76 -2.67 -18.48
CA LYS A 80 -21.66 -2.61 -17.01
C LYS A 80 -20.56 -3.51 -16.46
N GLU A 81 -20.41 -4.72 -16.99
CA GLU A 81 -19.35 -5.64 -16.56
C GLU A 81 -17.95 -5.10 -16.93
N ARG A 82 -17.80 -4.46 -18.10
CA ARG A 82 -16.54 -3.80 -18.49
C ARG A 82 -16.23 -2.56 -17.65
N GLU A 83 -17.22 -1.74 -17.33
CA GLU A 83 -17.05 -0.61 -16.41
C GLU A 83 -16.62 -1.07 -15.02
N LYS A 84 -17.26 -2.13 -14.52
CA LYS A 84 -16.90 -2.77 -13.26
C LYS A 84 -15.48 -3.32 -13.29
N GLU A 85 -15.07 -3.97 -14.37
CA GLU A 85 -13.70 -4.46 -14.54
C GLU A 85 -12.70 -3.30 -14.47
N LYS A 86 -12.97 -2.20 -15.16
CA LYS A 86 -12.11 -1.00 -15.10
C LYS A 86 -12.02 -0.45 -13.68
N ALA A 87 -13.15 -0.24 -13.01
CA ALA A 87 -13.18 0.30 -11.65
C ALA A 87 -12.38 -0.59 -10.66
N TRP A 88 -12.50 -1.91 -10.78
CA TRP A 88 -11.75 -2.85 -9.96
C TRP A 88 -10.25 -2.84 -10.28
N ARG A 89 -9.85 -2.69 -11.56
CA ARG A 89 -8.43 -2.54 -11.93
C ARG A 89 -7.83 -1.27 -11.32
N ASP A 90 -8.56 -0.16 -11.41
CA ASP A 90 -8.14 1.12 -10.83
C ASP A 90 -7.96 1.00 -9.30
N GLN A 91 -8.92 0.36 -8.61
CA GLN A 91 -8.82 0.09 -7.17
C GLN A 91 -7.63 -0.81 -6.82
N ARG A 92 -7.42 -1.87 -7.59
CA ARG A 92 -6.29 -2.79 -7.43
C ARG A 92 -4.96 -2.07 -7.59
N ASP A 93 -4.85 -1.15 -8.55
CA ASP A 93 -3.63 -0.35 -8.76
C ASP A 93 -3.35 0.60 -7.60
N VAL A 94 -4.39 1.20 -7.01
CA VAL A 94 -4.25 2.00 -5.79
C VAL A 94 -3.71 1.16 -4.63
N LEU A 95 -4.24 -0.05 -4.42
CA LEU A 95 -3.77 -0.97 -3.38
C LEU A 95 -2.32 -1.42 -3.62
N ALA A 96 -1.96 -1.76 -4.86
CA ALA A 96 -0.60 -2.14 -5.24
C ALA A 96 0.40 -1.01 -4.96
N ASN A 97 0.06 0.23 -5.36
CA ASN A 97 0.89 1.39 -5.11
C ASN A 97 1.06 1.66 -3.60
N LYS A 98 0.00 1.48 -2.82
CA LYS A 98 0.06 1.65 -1.37
C LYS A 98 0.96 0.59 -0.71
N LEU A 99 0.81 -0.68 -1.08
CA LEU A 99 1.67 -1.78 -0.63
C LEU A 99 3.15 -1.50 -0.94
N LYS A 100 3.44 -1.02 -2.15
CA LYS A 100 4.79 -0.62 -2.56
C LYS A 100 5.32 0.55 -1.72
N SER A 101 4.50 1.58 -1.47
CA SER A 101 4.90 2.75 -0.67
C SER A 101 5.22 2.41 0.79
N LEU A 102 4.57 1.36 1.31
CA LEU A 102 4.81 0.84 2.66
C LEU A 102 5.98 -0.15 2.73
N GLY A 103 6.56 -0.53 1.58
CA GLY A 103 7.66 -1.50 1.51
C GLY A 103 7.21 -2.94 1.74
N CYS A 104 5.94 -3.27 1.47
CA CYS A 104 5.37 -4.62 1.62
C CYS A 104 5.67 -5.55 0.43
N SER A 105 6.52 -5.13 -0.52
CA SER A 105 6.83 -5.82 -1.77
C SER A 105 7.83 -6.97 -1.59
#